data_AF-A0A553MSK4-F1
#
_entry.id   AF-A0A553MSK4-F1
#
_cell.length_a   1.000
_cell.length_b   1.000
_cell.length_c   1.000
_cell.angle_alpha   90.00
_cell.angle_beta   90.00
_cell.angle_gamma   90.00
#
_symmetry.space_group_name_H-M   'P 1'
#
loop_
_entity.id
_entity.type
_entity.pdbx_description
1 polymer ?
#
loop_
_entity_poly.entity_id
_entity_poly.type
_entity_poly.pdbx_seq_one_letter_code
_entity_poly.pdbx_strand_id
1 'polypeptide(L)'
;MSEGQKKSKYTATRRLQLKSKLLKKATSMLAAERDQNKRDRDDALNERVPPLKLSGLSAQELQELCKELHRKIDVVDDARYDIEVKVAKNDKEIQSLTQKIWEMKGSKQRTKLKRVKKSHDAMLGALTESKMTSKADFKANLKTVKKEEEKKEEVTDWRKNVEAMSGMEGRKKLFDAGHSDIVALYRCSLAAEKQTKLLKKATSMLVSEKEDKQRERESTLLERVPPLKLSGLSVQELQALCKDLHQKIDVVDEERYDVSLKVAKNDKEIIDLNIKINELRGKMKRPALKRVKISADAMLGALLGSKVKESVDFKANLKTVKKEEEKKEEVTDWRKNVEAMSGMEGRKKLFDAGQ
;
A
#
# COMPACT_ATOMS: atom_id res chain seq x y z
N MET A 1 -22.54 -13.07 44.43
CA MET A 1 -22.29 -14.13 43.44
C MET A 1 -23.35 -14.01 42.35
N SER A 2 -23.10 -13.26 41.28
CA SER A 2 -24.05 -13.10 40.18
C SER A 2 -23.85 -14.24 39.17
N GLU A 3 -24.77 -15.20 39.19
CA GLU A 3 -24.83 -16.27 38.21
C GLU A 3 -25.09 -15.67 36.81
N GLY A 4 -24.05 -15.65 35.97
CA GLY A 4 -24.18 -15.22 34.59
C GLY A 4 -25.13 -16.16 33.82
N GLN A 5 -26.17 -15.59 33.21
CA GLN A 5 -27.13 -16.31 32.36
C GLN A 5 -26.41 -17.21 31.34
N LYS A 6 -26.56 -18.54 31.50
CA LYS A 6 -26.07 -19.54 30.55
C LYS A 6 -26.85 -19.40 29.23
N LYS A 7 -26.28 -18.72 28.24
CA LYS A 7 -26.85 -18.66 26.87
C LYS A 7 -27.02 -20.08 26.33
N SER A 8 -28.24 -20.43 25.93
CA SER A 8 -28.58 -21.73 25.32
C SER A 8 -27.72 -21.98 24.08
N LYS A 9 -26.73 -22.87 24.21
CA LYS A 9 -25.84 -23.25 23.10
C LYS A 9 -26.59 -24.25 22.22
N TYR A 10 -27.24 -23.77 21.15
CA TYR A 10 -27.72 -24.67 20.10
C TYR A 10 -26.59 -25.60 19.65
N THR A 11 -26.87 -26.90 19.53
CA THR A 11 -25.89 -27.88 19.04
C THR A 11 -25.43 -27.53 17.61
N ALA A 12 -24.17 -27.79 17.27
CA ALA A 12 -23.64 -27.60 15.92
C ALA A 12 -24.45 -28.39 14.88
N THR A 13 -24.92 -29.58 15.25
CA THR A 13 -25.80 -30.44 14.45
C THR A 13 -27.07 -29.72 14.01
N ARG A 14 -27.78 -29.06 14.93
CA ARG A 14 -29.00 -28.30 14.61
C ARG A 14 -28.71 -27.12 13.66
N ARG A 15 -27.60 -26.40 13.85
CA ARG A 15 -27.19 -25.32 12.92
C ARG A 15 -26.93 -25.85 11.52
N LEU A 16 -26.25 -27.00 11.39
CA LEU A 16 -25.96 -27.60 10.09
C LEU A 16 -27.24 -28.07 9.39
N GLN A 17 -28.14 -28.72 10.13
CA GLN A 17 -29.46 -29.14 9.61
C GLN A 17 -30.26 -27.95 9.09
N LEU A 18 -30.30 -26.83 9.84
CA LEU A 18 -30.98 -25.60 9.40
C LEU A 18 -30.33 -25.00 8.15
N LYS A 19 -29.00 -24.91 8.08
CA LYS A 19 -28.28 -24.46 6.88
C LYS A 19 -28.59 -25.34 5.66
N SER A 20 -28.64 -26.66 5.85
CA SER A 20 -28.99 -27.59 4.77
C SER A 20 -30.43 -27.39 4.29
N LYS A 21 -31.40 -27.22 5.20
CA LYS A 21 -32.79 -26.92 4.84
C LYS A 21 -32.92 -25.59 4.09
N LEU A 22 -32.23 -24.54 4.56
CA LEU A 22 -32.19 -23.24 3.89
C LEU A 22 -31.61 -23.35 2.48
N LEU A 23 -30.48 -24.05 2.33
CA LEU A 23 -29.86 -24.24 1.02
C LEU A 23 -30.79 -24.99 0.06
N LYS A 24 -31.44 -26.08 0.51
CA LYS A 24 -32.42 -26.83 -0.29
C LYS A 24 -33.60 -25.96 -0.75
N LYS A 25 -34.12 -25.09 0.14
CA LYS A 25 -35.20 -24.18 -0.24
C LYS A 25 -34.72 -23.10 -1.20
N ALA A 26 -33.55 -22.51 -0.95
CA ALA A 26 -32.95 -21.50 -1.84
C ALA A 26 -32.69 -22.05 -3.25
N THR A 27 -32.18 -23.28 -3.37
CA THR A 27 -31.98 -23.92 -4.69
C THR A 27 -33.29 -24.15 -5.43
N SER A 28 -34.35 -24.54 -4.71
CA SER A 28 -35.68 -24.72 -5.30
C SER A 28 -36.28 -23.39 -5.76
N MET A 29 -36.15 -22.31 -4.97
CA MET A 29 -36.63 -20.98 -5.34
C MET A 29 -35.87 -20.42 -6.56
N LEU A 30 -34.55 -20.60 -6.60
CA LEU A 30 -33.72 -20.17 -7.73
C LEU A 30 -34.06 -20.92 -9.03
N ALA A 31 -34.43 -22.20 -8.94
CA ALA A 31 -34.90 -22.96 -10.09
C ALA A 31 -36.26 -22.43 -10.60
N ALA A 32 -37.20 -22.18 -9.69
CA ALA A 32 -38.51 -21.62 -10.03
C ALA A 32 -38.40 -20.23 -10.68
N GLU A 33 -37.55 -19.35 -10.12
CA GLU A 33 -37.26 -18.02 -10.69
C GLU A 33 -36.65 -18.12 -12.08
N ARG A 34 -35.72 -19.06 -12.31
CA ARG A 34 -35.14 -19.31 -13.63
C ARG A 34 -36.18 -19.74 -14.66
N ASP A 35 -37.13 -20.57 -14.27
CA ASP A 35 -38.18 -21.02 -15.18
C ASP A 35 -39.22 -19.93 -15.43
N GLN A 36 -39.51 -19.08 -14.44
CA GLN A 36 -40.34 -17.90 -14.63
C GLN A 36 -39.67 -16.92 -15.61
N ASN A 37 -38.39 -16.59 -15.41
CA ASN A 37 -37.66 -15.69 -16.30
C ASN A 37 -37.59 -16.19 -17.75
N LYS A 38 -37.57 -17.51 -17.97
CA LYS A 38 -37.66 -18.08 -19.33
C LYS A 38 -39.04 -17.83 -19.94
N ARG A 39 -40.12 -18.04 -19.18
CA ARG A 39 -41.49 -17.77 -19.63
C ARG A 39 -41.66 -16.29 -19.96
N ASP A 40 -41.26 -15.41 -19.05
CA ASP A 40 -41.34 -13.96 -19.27
C ASP A 40 -40.54 -13.52 -20.51
N ARG A 41 -39.38 -14.15 -20.76
CA ARG A 41 -38.58 -13.91 -21.97
C ARG A 41 -39.33 -14.35 -23.22
N ASP A 42 -39.89 -15.56 -23.22
CA ASP A 42 -40.58 -16.12 -24.38
C ASP A 42 -41.89 -15.35 -24.66
N ASP A 43 -42.60 -14.93 -23.62
CA ASP A 43 -43.79 -14.06 -23.71
C ASP A 43 -43.43 -12.69 -24.31
N ALA A 44 -42.37 -12.05 -23.82
CA ALA A 44 -41.88 -10.78 -24.36
C ALA A 44 -41.41 -10.89 -25.82
N LEU A 45 -40.79 -12.01 -26.20
CA LEU A 45 -40.40 -12.27 -27.59
C LEU A 45 -41.62 -12.49 -28.48
N ASN A 46 -42.62 -13.25 -28.02
CA ASN A 46 -43.86 -13.46 -28.76
C ASN A 46 -44.67 -12.17 -28.94
N GLU A 47 -44.66 -11.27 -27.96
CA GLU A 47 -45.29 -9.94 -28.07
C GLU A 47 -44.57 -9.05 -29.07
N ARG A 48 -43.24 -8.97 -29.00
CA ARG A 48 -42.43 -8.07 -29.83
C ARG A 48 -42.22 -8.57 -31.26
N VAL A 49 -42.05 -9.88 -31.41
CA VAL A 49 -41.74 -10.55 -32.68
C VAL A 49 -42.66 -11.77 -32.83
N PRO A 50 -43.96 -11.55 -33.10
CA PRO A 50 -44.88 -12.65 -33.33
C PRO A 50 -44.49 -13.44 -34.58
N PRO A 51 -44.83 -14.74 -34.66
CA PRO A 51 -44.54 -15.56 -35.83
C PRO A 51 -45.09 -14.96 -37.12
N LEU A 52 -44.25 -14.90 -38.16
CA LEU A 52 -44.62 -14.33 -39.45
C LEU A 52 -45.66 -15.20 -40.15
N LYS A 53 -46.81 -14.61 -40.49
CA LYS A 53 -47.85 -15.25 -41.30
C LYS A 53 -47.60 -14.94 -42.77
N LEU A 54 -46.94 -15.87 -43.46
CA LEU A 54 -46.56 -15.68 -44.88
C LEU A 54 -47.63 -16.21 -45.86
N SER A 55 -48.58 -17.01 -45.38
CA SER A 55 -49.63 -17.61 -46.22
C SER A 55 -50.64 -16.56 -46.67
N GLY A 56 -50.94 -16.52 -47.98
CA GLY A 56 -51.99 -15.67 -48.54
C GLY A 56 -51.57 -14.24 -48.86
N LEU A 57 -50.29 -13.89 -48.70
CA LEU A 57 -49.75 -12.59 -49.10
C LEU A 57 -49.48 -12.56 -50.62
N SER A 58 -49.81 -11.45 -51.26
CA SER A 58 -49.40 -11.13 -52.62
C SER A 58 -47.91 -10.80 -52.69
N ALA A 59 -47.33 -10.85 -53.89
CA ALA A 59 -45.90 -10.54 -54.11
C ALA A 59 -45.53 -9.12 -53.63
N GLN A 60 -46.43 -8.15 -53.79
CA GLN A 60 -46.21 -6.77 -53.37
C GLN A 60 -46.25 -6.64 -51.83
N GLU A 61 -47.18 -7.29 -51.16
CA GLU A 61 -47.25 -7.30 -49.69
C GLU A 61 -46.02 -7.97 -49.06
N LEU A 62 -45.51 -9.03 -49.70
CA LEU A 62 -44.30 -9.71 -49.25
C LEU A 62 -43.05 -8.83 -49.42
N GLN A 63 -42.97 -8.07 -50.52
CA GLN A 63 -41.90 -7.08 -50.72
C GLN A 63 -41.93 -5.96 -49.67
N GLU A 64 -43.11 -5.42 -49.35
CA GLU A 64 -43.25 -4.41 -48.30
C GLU A 64 -42.93 -4.96 -46.91
N LEU A 65 -43.35 -6.19 -46.60
CA LEU A 65 -42.97 -6.87 -45.35
C LEU A 65 -41.45 -7.03 -45.24
N CYS A 66 -40.76 -7.41 -46.31
CA CYS A 66 -39.29 -7.52 -46.31
C CYS A 66 -38.61 -6.18 -46.04
N LYS A 67 -39.08 -5.08 -46.66
CA LYS A 67 -38.55 -3.74 -46.40
C LYS A 67 -38.79 -3.30 -44.96
N GLU A 68 -39.98 -3.57 -44.42
CA GLU A 68 -40.32 -3.24 -43.04
C GLU A 68 -39.47 -4.03 -42.03
N LEU A 69 -39.27 -5.34 -42.26
CA LEU A 69 -38.40 -6.15 -41.42
C LEU A 69 -36.94 -5.66 -41.45
N HIS A 70 -36.43 -5.27 -42.63
CA HIS A 70 -35.09 -4.70 -42.73
C HIS A 70 -34.94 -3.44 -41.87
N ARG A 71 -35.88 -2.49 -41.98
CA ARG A 71 -35.88 -1.28 -41.15
C ARG A 71 -35.97 -1.61 -39.65
N LYS A 72 -36.79 -2.60 -39.27
CA LYS A 72 -36.90 -3.04 -37.88
C LYS A 72 -35.61 -3.66 -37.35
N ILE A 73 -34.87 -4.40 -38.17
CA ILE A 73 -33.58 -4.97 -37.78
C ILE A 73 -32.62 -3.86 -37.39
N ASP A 74 -32.50 -2.82 -38.22
CA ASP A 74 -31.61 -1.67 -37.95
C ASP A 74 -31.96 -1.01 -36.59
N VAL A 75 -33.25 -0.71 -36.36
CA VAL A 75 -33.71 -0.11 -35.10
C VAL A 75 -33.48 -1.01 -33.89
N VAL A 76 -33.69 -2.32 -34.02
CA VAL A 76 -33.49 -3.28 -32.93
C VAL A 76 -32.02 -3.46 -32.63
N ASP A 77 -31.14 -3.47 -33.62
CA ASP A 77 -29.70 -3.59 -33.42
C ASP A 77 -29.09 -2.36 -32.74
N ASP A 78 -29.56 -1.16 -33.09
CA ASP A 78 -29.19 0.06 -32.36
C ASP A 78 -29.61 -0.02 -30.88
N ALA A 79 -30.86 -0.42 -30.62
CA ALA A 79 -31.34 -0.62 -29.25
C ALA A 79 -30.58 -1.73 -28.51
N ARG A 80 -30.19 -2.80 -29.20
CA ARG A 80 -29.37 -3.90 -28.66
C ARG A 80 -28.00 -3.37 -28.24
N TYR A 81 -27.36 -2.57 -29.09
CA TYR A 81 -26.07 -1.96 -28.80
C TYR A 81 -26.13 -1.06 -27.56
N ASP A 82 -27.15 -0.21 -27.44
CA ASP A 82 -27.35 0.64 -26.27
C ASP A 82 -27.52 -0.15 -24.96
N ILE A 83 -28.29 -1.24 -25.01
CA ILE A 83 -28.47 -2.14 -23.86
C ILE A 83 -27.15 -2.83 -23.50
N GLU A 84 -26.40 -3.31 -24.50
CA GLU A 84 -25.10 -3.96 -24.31
C GLU A 84 -24.10 -3.00 -23.65
N VAL A 85 -24.06 -1.74 -24.08
CA VAL A 85 -23.23 -0.70 -23.46
C VAL A 85 -23.64 -0.44 -22.00
N LYS A 86 -24.94 -0.44 -21.68
CA LYS A 86 -25.44 -0.29 -20.29
C LYS A 86 -25.01 -1.48 -19.42
N VAL A 87 -25.14 -2.70 -19.91
CA VAL A 87 -24.68 -3.91 -19.20
C VAL A 87 -23.18 -3.86 -18.97
N ALA A 88 -22.39 -3.52 -19.98
CA ALA A 88 -20.94 -3.41 -19.86
C ALA A 88 -20.50 -2.34 -18.84
N LYS A 89 -21.25 -1.24 -18.70
CA LYS A 89 -21.01 -0.22 -17.65
C LYS A 89 -21.26 -0.81 -16.26
N ASN A 90 -22.38 -1.51 -16.07
CA ASN A 90 -22.71 -2.16 -14.80
C ASN A 90 -21.66 -3.22 -14.43
N ASP A 91 -21.18 -4.01 -15.38
CA ASP A 91 -20.14 -5.02 -15.16
C ASP A 91 -18.83 -4.38 -14.70
N LYS A 92 -18.41 -3.28 -15.33
CA LYS A 92 -17.23 -2.51 -14.91
C LYS A 92 -17.38 -1.96 -13.49
N GLU A 93 -18.57 -1.46 -13.15
CA GLU A 93 -18.86 -0.99 -11.80
C GLU A 93 -18.78 -2.13 -10.78
N ILE A 94 -19.40 -3.28 -11.06
CA ILE A 94 -19.33 -4.48 -10.21
C ILE A 94 -17.88 -4.95 -10.05
N GLN A 95 -17.08 -4.96 -11.11
CA GLN A 95 -15.67 -5.31 -11.06
C GLN A 95 -14.89 -4.35 -10.15
N SER A 96 -15.08 -3.04 -10.31
CA SER A 96 -14.46 -2.01 -9.48
C SER A 96 -14.85 -2.17 -8.00
N LEU A 97 -16.14 -2.37 -7.72
CA LEU A 97 -16.64 -2.59 -6.36
C LEU A 97 -16.10 -3.88 -5.75
N THR A 98 -16.04 -4.96 -6.53
CA THR A 98 -15.49 -6.25 -6.09
C THR A 98 -14.01 -6.12 -5.74
N GLN A 99 -13.26 -5.39 -6.56
CA GLN A 99 -11.85 -5.09 -6.28
C GLN A 99 -11.70 -4.28 -4.98
N LYS A 100 -12.47 -3.21 -4.80
CA LYS A 100 -12.48 -2.41 -3.55
C LYS A 100 -12.80 -3.27 -2.33
N ILE A 101 -13.77 -4.18 -2.43
CA ILE A 101 -14.10 -5.14 -1.37
C ILE A 101 -12.89 -6.04 -1.07
N TRP A 102 -12.24 -6.56 -2.11
CA TRP A 102 -11.07 -7.42 -1.95
C TRP A 102 -9.91 -6.69 -1.27
N GLU A 103 -9.65 -5.44 -1.63
CA GLU A 103 -8.62 -4.59 -1.02
C GLU A 103 -8.93 -4.26 0.44
N MET A 104 -10.18 -3.90 0.74
CA MET A 104 -10.64 -3.72 2.13
C MET A 104 -10.47 -5.01 2.94
N LYS A 105 -10.74 -6.18 2.33
CA LYS A 105 -10.58 -7.49 2.97
C LYS A 105 -9.10 -7.87 3.14
N GLY A 106 -8.22 -7.52 2.20
CA GLY A 106 -6.78 -7.75 2.25
C GLY A 106 -6.06 -6.86 3.28
N SER A 107 -6.49 -5.60 3.42
CA SER A 107 -6.07 -4.70 4.51
C SER A 107 -6.49 -5.23 5.89
N LYS A 108 -7.67 -5.87 5.98
CA LYS A 108 -8.21 -6.46 7.23
C LYS A 108 -7.83 -7.92 7.45
N GLN A 109 -7.16 -8.59 6.51
CA GLN A 109 -6.47 -9.85 6.79
C GLN A 109 -5.26 -9.49 7.65
N ARG A 110 -5.51 -9.36 8.95
CA ARG A 110 -4.51 -9.37 10.02
C ARG A 110 -3.49 -10.41 9.60
N THR A 111 -2.28 -9.96 9.27
CA THR A 111 -1.15 -10.84 9.05
C THR A 111 -1.22 -11.85 10.18
N LYS A 112 -1.48 -13.13 9.87
CA LYS A 112 -1.39 -14.16 10.89
C LYS A 112 0.07 -14.08 11.31
N LEU A 113 0.35 -13.41 12.43
CA LEU A 113 1.67 -13.40 13.04
C LEU A 113 2.06 -14.87 13.04
N LYS A 114 3.08 -15.24 12.24
CA LYS A 114 3.60 -16.60 12.28
C LYS A 114 3.94 -16.80 13.73
N ARG A 115 3.22 -17.71 14.42
CA ARG A 115 3.54 -18.09 15.78
C ARG A 115 4.95 -18.66 15.69
N VAL A 116 5.95 -17.85 16.04
CA VAL A 116 7.32 -18.29 16.16
C VAL A 116 7.32 -19.24 17.34
N LYS A 117 7.17 -20.53 17.05
CA LYS A 117 7.48 -21.56 18.03
C LYS A 117 8.97 -21.38 18.31
N LYS A 118 9.35 -21.17 19.57
CA LYS A 118 10.76 -21.09 19.97
C LYS A 118 11.50 -22.26 19.34
N SER A 119 12.64 -21.97 18.72
CA SER A 119 13.45 -22.85 17.88
C SER A 119 14.16 -23.98 18.66
N HIS A 120 13.49 -24.61 19.63
CA HIS A 120 14.01 -25.76 20.36
C HIS A 120 13.44 -27.09 19.80
N ASP A 121 12.24 -27.07 19.22
CA ASP A 121 11.63 -28.25 18.59
C ASP A 121 12.28 -28.65 17.26
N ALA A 122 13.06 -27.76 16.64
CA ALA A 122 13.66 -28.00 15.32
C ALA A 122 14.92 -28.89 15.38
N MET A 123 15.51 -29.12 16.55
CA MET A 123 16.72 -29.97 16.69
C MET A 123 16.41 -31.41 17.16
N LEU A 124 15.17 -31.70 17.57
CA LEU A 124 14.75 -33.04 18.00
C LEU A 124 14.02 -33.85 16.91
N GLY A 125 13.68 -33.22 15.77
CA GLY A 125 13.02 -33.87 14.63
C GLY A 125 13.95 -34.37 13.53
N ALA A 126 15.26 -34.09 13.62
CA ALA A 126 16.24 -34.43 12.57
C ALA A 126 16.78 -35.86 12.65
N LEU A 127 16.29 -36.70 13.59
CA LEU A 127 16.71 -38.10 13.77
C LEU A 127 15.62 -39.13 13.42
N THR A 128 14.51 -38.70 12.84
CA THR A 128 13.47 -39.60 12.34
C THR A 128 12.99 -39.17 10.96
N GLU A 129 13.87 -39.22 9.97
CA GLU A 129 13.45 -39.24 8.57
C GLU A 129 13.00 -40.66 8.19
N SER A 130 11.69 -40.87 8.13
CA SER A 130 11.14 -41.84 7.19
C SER A 130 9.69 -41.54 6.84
N LYS A 131 9.50 -41.37 5.53
CA LYS A 131 8.28 -41.53 4.72
C LYS A 131 7.31 -40.34 4.60
N MET A 132 7.49 -39.69 3.45
CA MET A 132 6.49 -39.48 2.39
C MET A 132 5.68 -38.19 2.36
N THR A 133 5.89 -37.51 1.25
CA THR A 133 5.00 -36.62 0.51
C THR A 133 3.76 -37.39 0.02
N SER A 134 2.56 -36.88 0.29
CA SER A 134 1.39 -36.93 -0.62
C SER A 134 0.16 -36.27 0.01
N LYS A 135 -0.52 -35.44 -0.78
CA LYS A 135 -1.90 -35.03 -0.52
C LYS A 135 -2.81 -36.22 -0.80
N ALA A 136 -3.62 -36.65 0.17
CA ALA A 136 -4.75 -37.55 -0.03
C ALA A 136 -5.75 -37.38 1.13
N ASP A 137 -7.01 -37.61 0.83
CA ASP A 137 -8.21 -37.14 1.52
C ASP A 137 -8.33 -37.48 3.01
N PHE A 138 -8.95 -36.57 3.77
CA PHE A 138 -9.19 -36.65 5.23
C PHE A 138 -10.20 -37.76 5.65
N LYS A 139 -10.52 -38.69 4.75
CA LYS A 139 -11.61 -39.66 4.91
C LYS A 139 -11.20 -41.07 4.48
N ALA A 140 -10.10 -41.59 5.01
CA ALA A 140 -9.88 -43.04 5.12
C ALA A 140 -8.59 -43.35 5.89
N ASN A 141 -8.67 -43.46 7.22
CA ASN A 141 -7.95 -44.50 7.98
C ASN A 141 -8.23 -44.34 9.47
N LEU A 142 -9.22 -45.07 9.98
CA LEU A 142 -9.23 -45.48 11.37
C LEU A 142 -9.06 -47.00 11.37
N LYS A 143 -7.86 -47.49 11.64
CA LYS A 143 -7.65 -48.91 11.98
C LYS A 143 -7.94 -49.10 13.46
N THR A 144 -8.76 -50.09 13.71
CA THR A 144 -9.18 -50.64 15.00
C THR A 144 -8.01 -51.17 15.83
N VAL A 145 -8.08 -50.86 17.12
CA VAL A 145 -7.35 -51.39 18.29
C VAL A 145 -6.42 -52.58 18.04
N LYS A 146 -5.12 -52.39 18.31
CA LYS A 146 -4.26 -53.42 18.90
C LYS A 146 -3.34 -52.77 19.94
N LYS A 147 -3.45 -53.31 21.15
CA LYS A 147 -2.69 -53.04 22.37
C LYS A 147 -1.33 -53.70 22.23
N GLU A 148 -0.24 -52.96 22.44
CA GLU A 148 1.09 -53.52 22.74
C GLU A 148 1.94 -52.48 23.49
N GLU A 149 2.92 -53.00 24.21
CA GLU A 149 3.24 -52.63 25.60
C GLU A 149 4.13 -51.41 25.81
N GLU A 150 4.00 -50.91 27.03
CA GLU A 150 4.81 -49.92 27.72
C GLU A 150 6.24 -50.44 27.94
N LYS A 151 7.26 -49.65 27.59
CA LYS A 151 8.56 -49.68 28.28
C LYS A 151 9.02 -48.25 28.56
N LYS A 152 8.89 -47.89 29.84
CA LYS A 152 9.62 -46.79 30.48
C LYS A 152 11.02 -47.31 30.84
N GLU A 153 12.05 -46.57 30.45
CA GLU A 153 13.31 -46.52 31.20
C GLU A 153 13.61 -45.04 31.47
N GLU A 154 13.32 -44.67 32.71
CA GLU A 154 13.81 -43.48 33.40
C GLU A 154 15.14 -43.88 34.09
N VAL A 155 15.89 -42.88 34.58
CA VAL A 155 17.16 -42.96 35.36
C VAL A 155 18.38 -42.83 34.42
N THR A 156 19.23 -41.79 34.44
CA THR A 156 19.95 -41.14 35.55
C THR A 156 20.53 -39.74 35.20
N ASP A 157 20.68 -38.92 36.25
CA ASP A 157 21.75 -37.94 36.52
C ASP A 157 21.75 -36.52 35.90
N TRP A 158 21.57 -35.53 36.79
CA TRP A 158 21.69 -34.11 36.49
C TRP A 158 23.12 -33.62 36.74
N ARG A 159 23.90 -33.38 35.68
CA ARG A 159 25.08 -32.51 35.76
C ARG A 159 24.74 -31.11 35.25
N LYS A 160 24.67 -30.15 36.18
CA LYS A 160 24.69 -28.71 35.90
C LYS A 160 26.09 -28.35 35.39
N ASN A 161 26.23 -28.00 34.12
CA ASN A 161 27.44 -27.32 33.65
C ASN A 161 27.15 -25.82 33.50
N VAL A 162 27.69 -25.06 34.45
CA VAL A 162 27.88 -23.61 34.36
C VAL A 162 29.24 -23.45 33.67
N GLU A 163 29.23 -23.08 32.39
CA GLU A 163 30.43 -22.55 31.76
C GLU A 163 30.44 -21.04 31.90
N ALA A 164 31.39 -20.59 32.71
CA ALA A 164 31.78 -19.21 32.87
C ALA A 164 32.27 -18.67 31.52
N MET A 165 31.64 -17.60 31.03
CA MET A 165 32.25 -16.76 30.00
C MET A 165 33.34 -15.90 30.63
N SER A 166 34.47 -16.55 30.92
CA SER A 166 35.78 -15.89 31.04
C SER A 166 36.27 -15.58 29.63
N GLY A 167 36.52 -14.30 29.32
CA GLY A 167 37.26 -13.90 28.12
C GLY A 167 36.47 -13.14 27.05
N MET A 168 35.94 -11.96 27.39
CA MET A 168 35.68 -10.90 26.39
C MET A 168 36.08 -9.53 26.94
N GLU A 169 37.34 -9.41 27.38
CA GLU A 169 38.01 -8.12 27.57
C GLU A 169 38.35 -7.56 26.18
N GLY A 170 37.43 -6.80 25.59
CA GLY A 170 37.61 -6.22 24.28
C GLY A 170 36.63 -5.09 24.01
N ARG A 171 37.12 -3.84 24.07
CA ARG A 171 36.36 -2.62 23.75
C ARG A 171 35.88 -2.67 22.30
N LYS A 172 34.57 -2.88 22.11
CA LYS A 172 33.91 -2.71 20.79
C LYS A 172 34.02 -1.24 20.38
N LYS A 173 34.94 -0.91 19.46
CA LYS A 173 35.05 0.43 18.87
C LYS A 173 33.84 0.66 17.96
N LEU A 174 32.87 1.44 18.43
CA LEU A 174 31.92 2.13 17.56
C LEU A 174 32.55 3.48 17.22
N PHE A 175 32.89 3.69 15.94
CA PHE A 175 33.19 5.01 15.42
C PHE A 175 31.85 5.70 15.12
N ASP A 176 31.49 6.73 15.89
CA ASP A 176 30.46 7.69 15.49
C ASP A 176 31.10 8.69 14.53
N ALA A 177 30.64 8.70 13.27
CA ALA A 177 31.10 9.61 12.23
C ALA A 177 30.53 11.03 12.46
N GLY A 178 31.24 11.84 13.24
CA GLY A 178 30.89 13.23 13.53
C GLY A 178 31.53 14.27 12.60
N HIS A 179 31.75 13.95 11.32
CA HIS A 179 32.38 14.86 10.33
C HIS A 179 31.64 14.82 8.98
N SER A 180 30.33 15.07 8.97
CA SER A 180 29.54 15.10 7.72
C SER A 180 28.55 16.26 7.58
N ASP A 181 28.44 17.18 8.53
CA ASP A 181 27.34 18.15 8.49
C ASP A 181 27.60 19.31 7.52
N ILE A 182 28.82 19.87 7.44
CA ILE A 182 29.12 20.97 6.50
C ILE A 182 29.13 20.49 5.04
N VAL A 183 29.71 19.31 4.79
CA VAL A 183 29.75 18.71 3.44
C VAL A 183 28.34 18.29 2.98
N ALA A 184 27.50 17.78 3.89
CA ALA A 184 26.11 17.48 3.58
C ALA A 184 25.29 18.76 3.29
N LEU A 185 25.49 19.83 4.07
CA LEU A 185 24.84 21.13 3.83
C LEU A 185 25.25 21.75 2.49
N TYR A 186 26.54 21.72 2.14
CA TYR A 186 27.04 22.23 0.85
C TYR A 186 26.53 21.39 -0.34
N ARG A 187 26.48 20.06 -0.19
CA ARG A 187 25.91 19.15 -1.19
C ARG A 187 24.40 19.35 -1.37
N CYS A 188 23.68 19.64 -0.28
CA CYS A 188 22.24 19.97 -0.31
C CYS A 188 21.99 21.32 -0.99
N SER A 189 22.82 22.34 -0.71
CA SER A 189 22.74 23.66 -1.34
C SER A 189 22.98 23.60 -2.85
N LEU A 190 24.05 22.91 -3.29
CA LEU A 190 24.35 22.71 -4.71
C LEU A 190 23.27 21.89 -5.44
N ALA A 191 22.65 20.91 -4.77
CA ALA A 191 21.53 20.15 -5.34
C ALA A 191 20.29 21.04 -5.55
N ALA A 192 19.98 21.91 -4.59
CA ALA A 192 18.87 22.85 -4.69
C ALA A 192 19.06 23.86 -5.84
N GLU A 193 20.28 24.39 -6.03
CA GLU A 193 20.57 25.32 -7.12
C GLU A 193 20.42 24.65 -8.51
N LYS A 194 20.92 23.42 -8.67
CA LYS A 194 20.75 22.63 -9.90
C LYS A 194 19.29 22.30 -10.17
N GLN A 195 18.52 21.92 -9.15
CA GLN A 195 17.09 21.65 -9.27
C GLN A 195 16.33 22.92 -9.70
N THR A 196 16.69 24.07 -9.17
CA THR A 196 16.08 25.37 -9.55
C THR A 196 16.35 25.72 -11.01
N LYS A 197 17.59 25.51 -11.48
CA LYS A 197 17.96 25.72 -12.90
C LYS A 197 17.21 24.78 -13.84
N LEU A 198 17.06 23.50 -13.46
CA LEU A 198 16.26 22.53 -14.21
C LEU A 198 14.79 22.91 -14.28
N LEU A 199 14.18 23.31 -13.16
CA LEU A 199 12.80 23.77 -13.12
C LEU A 199 12.57 25.01 -13.99
N LYS A 200 13.47 26.00 -13.93
CA LYS A 200 13.41 27.19 -14.79
C LYS A 200 13.42 26.83 -16.28
N LYS A 201 14.31 25.91 -16.69
CA LYS A 201 14.37 25.43 -18.07
C LYS A 201 13.11 24.64 -18.46
N ALA A 202 12.63 23.74 -17.59
CA ALA A 202 11.42 22.97 -17.85
C ALA A 202 10.18 23.86 -18.00
N THR A 203 10.03 24.88 -17.15
CA THR A 203 8.94 25.85 -17.27
C THR A 203 9.03 26.64 -18.58
N SER A 204 10.22 27.08 -18.98
CA SER A 204 10.42 27.77 -20.26
C SER A 204 10.06 26.88 -21.45
N MET A 205 10.48 25.61 -21.45
CA MET A 205 10.10 24.65 -22.50
C MET A 205 8.59 24.40 -22.55
N LEU A 206 7.93 24.31 -21.39
CA LEU A 206 6.49 24.11 -21.29
C LEU A 206 5.69 25.33 -21.82
N VAL A 207 6.22 26.54 -21.66
CA VAL A 207 5.62 27.75 -22.26
C VAL A 207 5.76 27.72 -23.78
N SER A 208 6.96 27.45 -24.30
CA SER A 208 7.20 27.32 -25.75
C SER A 208 6.29 26.26 -26.37
N GLU A 209 6.20 25.07 -25.77
CA GLU A 209 5.35 23.98 -26.27
C GLU A 209 3.86 24.37 -26.31
N LYS A 210 3.39 25.17 -25.35
CA LYS A 210 2.01 25.69 -25.36
C LYS A 210 1.77 26.66 -26.50
N GLU A 211 2.73 27.55 -26.78
CA GLU A 211 2.65 28.48 -27.90
C GLU A 211 2.70 27.74 -29.24
N ASP A 212 3.58 26.74 -29.37
CA ASP A 212 3.65 25.87 -30.56
C ASP A 212 2.31 25.16 -30.82
N LYS A 213 1.73 24.55 -29.78
CA LYS A 213 0.42 23.89 -29.88
C LYS A 213 -0.71 24.86 -30.23
N GLN A 214 -0.65 26.09 -29.72
CA GLN A 214 -1.64 27.11 -30.07
C GLN A 214 -1.52 27.53 -31.54
N ARG A 215 -0.29 27.75 -32.04
CA ARG A 215 -0.03 28.04 -33.45
C ARG A 215 -0.48 26.89 -34.36
N GLU A 216 -0.16 25.66 -33.99
CA GLU A 216 -0.57 24.47 -34.74
C GLU A 216 -2.09 24.34 -34.79
N ARG A 217 -2.78 24.60 -33.66
CA ARG A 217 -4.25 24.62 -33.60
C ARG A 217 -4.83 25.67 -34.54
N GLU A 218 -4.31 26.89 -34.53
CA GLU A 218 -4.76 27.98 -35.41
C GLU A 218 -4.52 27.65 -36.88
N SER A 219 -3.34 27.11 -37.23
CA SER A 219 -3.02 26.65 -38.58
C SER A 219 -3.99 25.55 -39.05
N THR A 220 -4.25 24.56 -38.20
CA THR A 220 -5.16 23.46 -38.51
C THR A 220 -6.60 23.95 -38.69
N LEU A 221 -7.04 24.89 -37.86
CA LEU A 221 -8.38 25.48 -37.99
C LEU A 221 -8.53 26.32 -39.25
N LEU A 222 -7.50 27.07 -39.65
CA LEU A 222 -7.51 27.83 -40.90
C LEU A 222 -7.57 26.92 -42.13
N GLU A 223 -6.88 25.78 -42.10
CA GLU A 223 -6.92 24.79 -43.17
C GLU A 223 -8.29 24.09 -43.24
N ARG A 224 -8.83 23.66 -42.10
CA ARG A 224 -10.08 22.91 -42.02
C ARG A 224 -11.33 23.77 -42.20
N VAL A 225 -11.29 24.99 -41.68
CA VAL A 225 -12.41 25.94 -41.67
C VAL A 225 -11.90 27.29 -42.17
N PRO A 226 -11.64 27.43 -43.48
CA PRO A 226 -11.22 28.70 -44.05
C PRO A 226 -12.34 29.74 -43.89
N PRO A 227 -11.99 31.04 -43.75
CA PRO A 227 -12.98 32.11 -43.64
C PRO A 227 -13.98 32.11 -44.80
N LEU A 228 -15.26 32.19 -44.48
CA LEU A 228 -16.34 32.18 -45.48
C LEU A 228 -16.31 33.47 -46.31
N LYS A 229 -16.23 33.33 -47.62
CA LYS A 229 -16.35 34.44 -48.56
C LYS A 229 -17.79 34.50 -49.06
N LEU A 230 -18.58 35.42 -48.52
CA LEU A 230 -19.99 35.58 -48.86
C LEU A 230 -20.23 36.63 -49.95
N SER A 231 -19.24 37.48 -50.23
CA SER A 231 -19.34 38.55 -51.23
C SER A 231 -19.33 38.00 -52.65
N GLY A 232 -20.26 38.47 -53.48
CA GLY A 232 -20.32 38.16 -54.91
C GLY A 232 -20.99 36.83 -55.27
N LEU A 233 -21.55 36.11 -54.29
CA LEU A 233 -22.34 34.89 -54.53
C LEU A 233 -23.78 35.25 -54.93
N SER A 234 -24.32 34.54 -55.90
CA SER A 234 -25.76 34.57 -56.22
C SER A 234 -26.59 33.90 -55.12
N VAL A 235 -27.90 34.16 -55.10
CA VAL A 235 -28.83 33.56 -54.13
C VAL A 235 -28.80 32.03 -54.17
N GLN A 236 -28.65 31.44 -55.36
CA GLN A 236 -28.60 29.99 -55.54
C GLN A 236 -27.30 29.39 -54.98
N GLU A 237 -26.15 30.02 -55.23
CA GLU A 237 -24.86 29.60 -54.69
C GLU A 237 -24.83 29.73 -53.15
N LEU A 238 -25.46 30.78 -52.62
CA LEU A 238 -25.58 30.95 -51.17
C LEU A 238 -26.43 29.85 -50.53
N GLN A 239 -27.55 29.48 -51.17
CA GLN A 239 -28.39 28.37 -50.72
C GLN A 239 -27.66 27.02 -50.79
N ALA A 240 -26.86 26.79 -51.84
CA ALA A 240 -26.02 25.59 -51.94
C ALA A 240 -24.97 25.54 -50.83
N LEU A 241 -24.26 26.65 -50.59
CA LEU A 241 -23.28 26.76 -49.51
C LEU A 241 -23.90 26.50 -48.13
N CYS A 242 -25.12 27.02 -47.86
CA CYS A 242 -25.82 26.74 -46.61
C CYS A 242 -26.14 25.25 -46.41
N LYS A 243 -26.55 24.55 -47.47
CA LYS A 243 -26.81 23.10 -47.41
C LYS A 243 -25.52 22.32 -47.18
N ASP A 244 -24.45 22.68 -47.87
CA ASP A 244 -23.13 22.05 -47.71
C ASP A 244 -22.57 22.26 -46.30
N LEU A 245 -22.70 23.45 -45.74
CA LEU A 245 -22.27 23.74 -44.37
C LEU A 245 -23.10 22.95 -43.36
N HIS A 246 -24.41 22.82 -43.56
CA HIS A 246 -25.26 22.02 -42.68
C HIS A 246 -24.83 20.55 -42.67
N GLN A 247 -24.60 19.96 -43.85
CA GLN A 247 -24.11 18.59 -43.95
C GLN A 247 -22.73 18.41 -43.32
N LYS A 248 -21.81 19.38 -43.50
CA LYS A 248 -20.49 19.36 -42.85
C LYS A 248 -20.56 19.44 -41.33
N ILE A 249 -21.51 20.21 -40.79
CA ILE A 249 -21.72 20.30 -39.34
C ILE A 249 -22.09 18.93 -38.78
N ASP A 250 -23.00 18.21 -39.42
CA ASP A 250 -23.43 16.88 -38.96
C ASP A 250 -22.24 15.90 -38.90
N VAL A 251 -21.43 15.85 -39.97
CA VAL A 251 -20.23 14.98 -40.03
C VAL A 251 -19.20 15.37 -38.96
N VAL A 252 -18.91 16.66 -38.79
CA VAL A 252 -17.93 17.14 -37.80
C VAL A 252 -18.43 16.89 -36.37
N ASP A 253 -19.73 16.99 -36.12
CA ASP A 253 -20.31 16.74 -34.81
C ASP A 253 -20.24 15.25 -34.43
N GLU A 254 -20.42 14.35 -35.39
CA GLU A 254 -20.17 12.91 -35.22
C GLU A 254 -18.70 12.63 -34.90
N GLU A 255 -17.76 13.19 -35.68
CA GLU A 255 -16.32 13.06 -35.43
C GLU A 255 -15.92 13.63 -34.04
N ARG A 256 -16.49 14.77 -33.66
CA ARG A 256 -16.29 15.39 -32.33
C ARG A 256 -16.77 14.45 -31.23
N TYR A 257 -17.91 13.81 -31.42
CA TYR A 257 -18.45 12.85 -30.45
C TYR A 257 -17.51 11.66 -30.26
N ASP A 258 -17.03 11.08 -31.36
CA ASP A 258 -16.07 9.96 -31.34
C ASP A 258 -14.74 10.32 -30.65
N VAL A 259 -14.18 11.48 -30.97
CA VAL A 259 -12.97 11.99 -30.31
C VAL A 259 -13.21 12.19 -28.82
N SER A 260 -14.36 12.78 -28.44
CA SER A 260 -14.73 12.99 -27.04
C SER A 260 -14.86 11.66 -26.28
N LEU A 261 -15.42 10.63 -26.91
CA LEU A 261 -15.49 9.28 -26.33
C LEU A 261 -14.11 8.65 -26.16
N LYS A 262 -13.18 8.83 -27.11
CA LYS A 262 -11.79 8.35 -27.00
C LYS A 262 -11.07 9.03 -25.84
N VAL A 263 -11.19 10.35 -25.70
CA VAL A 263 -10.61 11.11 -24.57
C VAL A 263 -11.19 10.62 -23.24
N ALA A 264 -12.52 10.50 -23.14
CA ALA A 264 -13.17 10.03 -21.91
C ALA A 264 -12.78 8.58 -21.53
N LYS A 265 -12.47 7.71 -22.49
CA LYS A 265 -11.91 6.38 -22.22
C LYS A 265 -10.51 6.48 -21.63
N ASN A 266 -9.64 7.30 -22.22
CA ASN A 266 -8.28 7.51 -21.72
C ASN A 266 -8.28 8.14 -20.31
N ASP A 267 -9.15 9.11 -20.04
CA ASP A 267 -9.26 9.73 -18.72
C ASP A 267 -9.66 8.71 -17.64
N LYS A 268 -10.61 7.81 -17.96
CA LYS A 268 -10.98 6.72 -17.06
C LYS A 268 -9.80 5.79 -16.79
N GLU A 269 -9.05 5.42 -17.82
CA GLU A 269 -7.86 4.58 -17.67
C GLU A 269 -6.79 5.27 -16.82
N ILE A 270 -6.55 6.57 -17.02
CA ILE A 270 -5.62 7.37 -16.20
C ILE A 270 -6.08 7.39 -14.74
N ILE A 271 -7.39 7.57 -14.48
CA ILE A 271 -7.95 7.53 -13.12
C ILE A 271 -7.70 6.16 -12.49
N ASP A 272 -8.02 5.08 -13.20
CA ASP A 272 -7.82 3.71 -12.71
C ASP A 272 -6.34 3.40 -12.44
N LEU A 273 -5.44 3.85 -13.32
CA LEU A 273 -3.99 3.73 -13.14
C LEU A 273 -3.50 4.55 -11.95
N ASN A 274 -3.99 5.77 -11.77
CA ASN A 274 -3.65 6.61 -10.62
C ASN A 274 -4.10 5.98 -9.29
N ILE A 275 -5.27 5.36 -9.26
CA ILE A 275 -5.76 4.60 -8.11
C ILE A 275 -4.78 3.43 -7.82
N LYS A 276 -4.44 2.62 -8.82
CA LYS A 276 -3.47 1.52 -8.68
C LYS A 276 -2.10 2.01 -8.19
N ILE A 277 -1.59 3.12 -8.72
CA ILE A 277 -0.33 3.73 -8.27
C ILE A 277 -0.41 4.11 -6.79
N ASN A 278 -1.49 4.79 -6.38
CA ASN A 278 -1.67 5.21 -4.99
C ASN A 278 -1.78 4.01 -4.04
N GLU A 279 -2.46 2.94 -4.44
CA GLU A 279 -2.54 1.69 -3.68
C GLU A 279 -1.18 0.99 -3.52
N LEU A 280 -0.38 0.93 -4.60
CA LEU A 280 0.97 0.38 -4.55
C LEU A 280 1.87 1.22 -3.64
N ARG A 281 1.78 2.55 -3.69
CA ARG A 281 2.46 3.46 -2.75
C ARG A 281 2.00 3.24 -1.30
N GLY A 282 0.72 2.95 -1.09
CA GLY A 282 0.14 2.65 0.23
C GLY A 282 0.63 1.33 0.84
N LYS A 283 0.75 0.26 0.04
CA LYS A 283 1.27 -1.06 0.46
C LYS A 283 2.77 -1.03 0.83
N MET A 284 3.54 -0.09 0.25
CA MET A 284 4.99 0.03 0.48
C MET A 284 5.39 1.05 1.57
N LYS A 285 4.45 1.75 2.22
CA LYS A 285 4.80 2.44 3.47
C LYS A 285 5.04 1.37 4.53
N ARG A 286 6.33 1.02 4.75
CA ARG A 286 6.75 0.32 5.97
C ARG A 286 6.03 1.01 7.13
N PRO A 287 5.22 0.30 7.94
CA PRO A 287 4.73 0.88 9.18
C PRO A 287 5.95 1.44 9.89
N ALA A 288 5.94 2.74 10.22
CA ALA A 288 7.05 3.32 10.95
C ALA A 288 7.21 2.48 12.21
N LEU A 289 8.25 1.63 12.25
CA LEU A 289 8.57 0.86 13.43
C LEU A 289 8.92 1.91 14.48
N LYS A 290 7.94 2.27 15.31
CA LYS A 290 8.20 3.01 16.53
C LYS A 290 9.18 2.13 17.28
N ARG A 291 10.45 2.53 17.35
CA ARG A 291 11.43 1.91 18.23
C ARG A 291 10.87 2.03 19.64
N VAL A 292 10.21 0.98 20.12
CA VAL A 292 9.98 0.80 21.55
C VAL A 292 11.32 0.31 22.09
N LYS A 293 12.27 1.25 22.22
CA LYS A 293 13.38 1.05 23.14
C LYS A 293 12.77 1.23 24.50
N ILE A 294 12.48 0.14 25.20
CA ILE A 294 12.46 0.22 26.66
C ILE A 294 13.88 0.68 27.01
N SER A 295 14.05 1.93 27.45
CA SER A 295 15.37 2.44 27.81
C SER A 295 15.92 1.60 28.96
N ALA A 296 17.25 1.50 29.07
CA ALA A 296 17.87 0.83 30.22
C ALA A 296 17.32 1.40 31.54
N ASP A 297 17.05 2.71 31.59
CA ASP A 297 16.44 3.40 32.75
C ASP A 297 15.00 2.95 33.03
N ALA A 298 14.21 2.63 32.01
CA ALA A 298 12.84 2.14 32.19
C ALA A 298 12.82 0.70 32.73
N MET A 299 13.82 -0.13 32.38
CA MET A 299 13.99 -1.46 32.99
C MET A 299 14.56 -1.39 34.40
N LEU A 300 15.55 -0.50 34.64
CA LEU A 300 16.19 -0.33 35.94
C LEU A 300 15.22 0.31 36.95
N GLY A 301 14.42 1.30 36.55
CA GLY A 301 13.39 1.89 37.41
C GLY A 301 12.29 0.91 37.82
N ALA A 302 11.96 -0.05 36.94
CA ALA A 302 10.96 -1.09 37.24
C ALA A 302 11.50 -2.21 38.14
N LEU A 303 12.80 -2.51 38.08
CA LEU A 303 13.43 -3.58 38.87
C LEU A 303 14.00 -3.10 40.22
N LEU A 304 14.51 -1.87 40.30
CA LEU A 304 15.25 -1.37 41.47
C LEU A 304 14.49 -0.29 42.26
N GLY A 305 13.34 0.17 41.78
CA GLY A 305 12.56 1.23 42.41
C GLY A 305 13.35 2.54 42.56
N SER A 306 12.84 3.48 43.35
CA SER A 306 13.32 4.87 43.49
C SER A 306 14.71 5.04 44.12
N LYS A 307 15.53 3.98 44.24
CA LYS A 307 16.82 4.00 44.93
C LYS A 307 18.02 4.41 44.05
N VAL A 308 17.85 4.46 42.73
CA VAL A 308 18.86 5.01 41.81
C VAL A 308 18.27 6.22 41.10
N LYS A 309 18.19 7.33 41.83
CA LYS A 309 17.92 8.66 41.28
C LYS A 309 19.13 9.57 41.49
N GLU A 310 20.33 9.01 41.37
CA GLU A 310 21.54 9.80 41.13
C GLU A 310 21.61 10.02 39.62
N SER A 311 21.42 11.28 39.23
CA SER A 311 21.46 11.75 37.85
C SER A 311 22.76 11.31 37.17
N VAL A 312 22.65 10.47 36.15
CA VAL A 312 23.73 10.24 35.17
C VAL A 312 23.79 11.45 34.23
N ASP A 313 23.90 12.65 34.80
CA ASP A 313 24.14 13.88 34.05
C ASP A 313 25.65 14.04 33.91
N PHE A 314 26.18 13.66 32.75
CA PHE A 314 27.60 13.88 32.42
C PHE A 314 28.00 15.37 32.47
N LYS A 315 27.00 16.27 32.43
CA LYS A 315 27.15 17.72 32.55
C LYS A 315 27.29 18.21 33.99
N ALA A 316 26.90 17.42 34.99
CA ALA A 316 27.01 17.78 36.40
C ALA A 316 28.40 17.49 37.01
N ASN A 317 29.24 16.71 36.32
CA ASN A 317 30.58 16.31 36.82
C ASN A 317 31.75 17.07 36.15
N LEU A 318 31.46 18.13 35.40
CA LEU A 318 32.47 19.08 34.93
C LEU A 318 32.59 20.21 35.96
N LYS A 319 33.71 20.28 36.69
CA LYS A 319 34.06 21.41 37.56
C LYS A 319 34.01 22.70 36.74
N THR A 320 33.02 23.54 36.99
CA THR A 320 33.01 24.94 36.55
C THR A 320 34.14 25.66 37.28
N VAL A 321 35.22 25.99 36.56
CA VAL A 321 36.21 26.95 37.05
C VAL A 321 35.49 28.29 37.18
N LYS A 322 35.17 28.67 38.42
CA LYS A 322 34.75 30.03 38.74
C LYS A 322 35.92 30.96 38.43
N LYS A 323 35.81 31.70 37.32
CA LYS A 323 36.51 32.96 37.14
C LYS A 323 35.81 33.99 38.02
N GLU A 324 36.37 34.27 39.18
CA GLU A 324 36.17 35.55 39.84
C GLU A 324 37.32 36.46 39.41
N GLU A 325 36.96 37.58 38.78
CA GLU A 325 37.87 38.67 38.46
C GLU A 325 38.24 39.40 39.74
N GLU A 326 39.54 39.52 40.05
CA GLU A 326 40.01 40.70 40.76
C GLU A 326 41.41 41.10 40.27
N LYS A 327 41.48 42.35 39.84
CA LYS A 327 42.68 43.03 39.34
C LYS A 327 43.71 43.16 40.46
N LYS A 328 44.98 42.89 40.14
CA LYS A 328 46.11 43.75 40.54
C LYS A 328 47.33 43.38 39.70
N GLU A 329 47.74 44.36 38.90
CA GLU A 329 49.01 44.38 38.22
C GLU A 329 50.17 44.44 39.22
N GLU A 330 51.28 43.92 38.73
CA GLU A 330 52.63 44.47 38.89
C GLU A 330 53.55 43.98 40.03
N VAL A 331 54.79 43.77 39.59
CA VAL A 331 56.04 43.90 40.33
C VAL A 331 56.50 42.67 41.14
N THR A 332 57.38 41.91 40.48
CA THR A 332 58.73 41.53 40.94
C THR A 332 58.98 41.50 42.45
N ASP A 333 59.47 40.40 42.99
CA ASP A 333 60.91 40.25 43.30
C ASP A 333 61.16 38.91 43.99
N TRP A 334 62.16 38.19 43.51
CA TRP A 334 62.67 36.98 44.13
C TRP A 334 63.65 37.39 45.22
N ARG A 335 63.22 37.50 46.48
CA ARG A 335 64.02 37.21 47.69
C ARG A 335 63.33 37.64 49.00
N LYS A 336 63.55 36.80 50.02
CA LYS A 336 63.54 37.06 51.48
C LYS A 336 62.20 36.93 52.23
N ASN A 337 62.06 35.78 52.89
CA ASN A 337 61.88 35.71 54.34
C ASN A 337 62.44 34.33 54.79
N VAL A 338 63.73 34.21 55.06
CA VAL A 338 64.35 34.36 56.40
C VAL A 338 63.77 33.35 57.41
N GLU A 339 64.61 32.35 57.68
CA GLU A 339 64.87 31.74 58.99
C GLU A 339 63.67 31.49 59.91
N ALA A 340 63.19 30.25 59.90
CA ALA A 340 62.83 29.58 61.14
C ALA A 340 63.92 28.56 61.44
N MET A 341 64.97 29.03 62.12
CA MET A 341 65.87 28.16 62.88
C MET A 341 65.03 27.39 63.90
N SER A 342 64.61 26.17 63.53
CA SER A 342 64.24 25.15 64.48
C SER A 342 65.53 24.61 65.09
N GLY A 343 65.77 24.98 66.35
CA GLY A 343 66.94 24.60 67.12
C GLY A 343 67.21 23.10 67.13
N MET A 344 68.31 22.71 66.49
CA MET A 344 69.08 21.53 66.87
C MET A 344 70.41 22.02 67.44
N GLU A 345 70.35 22.36 68.72
CA GLU A 345 71.46 22.64 69.60
C GLU A 345 72.10 21.31 70.03
N GLY A 346 73.38 21.09 69.73
CA GLY A 346 74.13 19.99 70.33
C GLY A 346 75.18 19.31 69.46
N ARG A 347 76.42 19.80 69.60
CA ARG A 347 77.69 19.23 69.11
C ARG A 347 77.82 17.72 69.35
N LYS A 348 77.84 16.92 68.27
CA LYS A 348 78.43 15.56 68.30
C LYS A 348 79.66 15.51 67.40
N LYS A 349 80.81 15.63 68.05
CA LYS A 349 82.09 15.15 67.52
C LYS A 349 81.97 13.65 67.24
N LEU A 350 82.53 13.18 66.13
CA LEU A 350 83.49 12.08 66.11
C LEU A 350 84.13 12.03 64.72
N PHE A 351 85.45 11.90 64.73
CA PHE A 351 86.34 11.78 63.59
C PHE A 351 86.23 10.39 62.92
N ASP A 352 86.33 10.42 61.60
CA ASP A 352 87.17 9.62 60.69
C ASP A 352 87.19 8.08 60.76
N ALA A 353 86.89 7.44 59.62
CA ALA A 353 87.64 6.29 59.10
C ALA A 353 87.06 5.82 57.74
N GLY A 354 87.87 5.85 56.68
CA GLY A 354 87.92 4.75 55.72
C GLY A 354 87.43 4.99 54.30
N GLN A 355 88.40 5.30 53.44
CA GLN A 355 88.47 5.20 51.96
C GLN A 355 87.70 6.20 51.08
#